data_AF-A0A072TD92-F1
#
_entry.id   AF-A0A072TD92-F1
#
_cell.length_a   1.000
_cell.length_b   1.000
_cell.length_c   1.000
_cell.angle_alpha   90.00
_cell.angle_beta   90.00
_cell.angle_gamma   90.00
#
_symmetry.space_group_name_H-M   'P 1'
#
loop_
_entity.id
_entity.type
_entity.pdbx_description
1 polymer ?
#
loop_
_entity_poly.entity_id
_entity_poly.type
_entity_poly.pdbx_seq_one_letter_code
_entity_poly.pdbx_strand_id
1 'polypeptide(L)'
;MASSSNSSTALVPLPRRNCYDVFVTFRGEDTRNNFTNFLFAALERKGIYAFRDDTNLPKGESIGPELLRTIEGSQVFVAVLSRNYASSTWCLQELEKICECIKGSGKYVLPIFYGVDPSEVKKQSGIYWDDFAKHEQRFKQDPHKVSRWREALNQVGSIAGWDLRD
;
A
#
# COMPACT_ATOMS: atom_id res chain seq x y z
N MET A 1 -9.49 51.89 -37.49
CA MET A 1 -8.74 50.62 -37.43
C MET A 1 -8.47 50.32 -35.96
N ALA A 2 -9.26 49.46 -35.33
CA ALA A 2 -9.02 49.01 -33.97
C ALA A 2 -8.44 47.60 -34.05
N SER A 3 -7.17 47.44 -33.65
CA SER A 3 -6.50 46.15 -33.58
C SER A 3 -6.84 45.48 -32.25
N SER A 4 -7.70 44.46 -32.28
CA SER A 4 -7.98 43.60 -31.14
C SER A 4 -6.84 42.60 -30.95
N SER A 5 -6.10 42.72 -29.85
CA SER A 5 -5.08 41.77 -29.44
C SER A 5 -5.72 40.58 -28.72
N ASN A 6 -5.72 39.41 -29.35
CA ASN A 6 -6.11 38.14 -28.73
C ASN A 6 -4.96 37.63 -27.85
N SER A 7 -5.01 37.93 -26.55
CA SER A 7 -4.17 37.23 -25.57
C SER A 7 -4.75 35.84 -25.31
N SER A 8 -4.21 34.84 -26.02
CA SER A 8 -4.43 33.44 -25.69
C SER A 8 -3.58 33.11 -24.47
N THR A 9 -4.18 33.13 -23.28
CA THR A 9 -3.55 32.59 -22.08
C THR A 9 -3.45 31.08 -22.23
N ALA A 10 -2.28 30.60 -22.66
CA ALA A 10 -1.94 29.19 -22.54
C ALA A 10 -2.09 28.81 -21.06
N LEU A 11 -2.97 27.84 -20.78
CA LEU A 11 -3.09 27.24 -19.46
C LEU A 11 -1.75 26.58 -19.15
N VAL A 12 -0.92 27.27 -18.37
CA VAL A 12 0.27 26.67 -17.77
C VAL A 12 -0.24 25.50 -16.93
N PRO A 13 0.17 24.25 -17.21
CA PRO A 13 -0.19 23.14 -16.34
C PRO A 13 0.35 23.49 -14.95
N LEU A 14 -0.54 23.65 -13.98
CA LEU A 14 -0.14 23.76 -12.58
C LEU A 14 0.85 22.61 -12.30
N PRO A 15 1.98 22.86 -11.60
CA PRO A 15 2.90 21.80 -11.28
C PRO A 15 2.08 20.69 -10.62
N ARG A 16 2.05 19.51 -11.23
CA ARG A 16 1.30 18.37 -10.70
C ARG A 16 1.82 18.18 -9.29
N ARG A 17 1.04 18.61 -8.29
CA ARG A 17 1.25 18.18 -6.90
C ARG A 17 1.36 16.66 -6.99
N ASN A 18 2.43 16.08 -6.44
CA ASN A 18 2.69 14.63 -6.40
C ASN A 18 1.47 13.89 -5.82
N CYS A 19 0.46 13.66 -6.64
CA CYS A 19 -0.83 13.10 -6.27
C CYS A 19 -0.93 11.80 -7.04
N TYR A 20 -0.79 10.71 -6.31
CA TYR A 20 -0.92 9.37 -6.86
C TYR A 20 -2.39 8.97 -6.81
N ASP A 21 -2.88 8.35 -7.87
CA ASP A 21 -4.23 7.80 -7.95
C ASP A 21 -4.34 6.56 -7.05
N VAL A 22 -3.28 5.75 -7.08
CA VAL A 22 -3.20 4.46 -6.39
C VAL A 22 -1.94 4.41 -5.54
N PHE A 23 -2.05 3.88 -4.32
CA PHE A 23 -0.90 3.48 -3.51
C PHE A 23 -0.80 1.95 -3.48
N VAL A 24 0.35 1.39 -3.84
CA VAL A 24 0.56 -0.07 -3.78
C VAL A 24 1.56 -0.40 -2.68
N THR A 25 1.09 -1.16 -1.68
CA THR A 25 1.95 -1.78 -0.67
C THR A 25 2.16 -3.25 -1.00
N PHE A 26 3.41 -3.70 -0.93
CA PHE A 26 3.81 -5.05 -1.33
C PHE A 26 5.14 -5.42 -0.68
N ARG A 27 5.38 -6.72 -0.50
CA ARG A 27 6.73 -7.19 -0.14
C ARG A 27 7.60 -7.21 -1.37
N GLY A 28 8.59 -6.32 -1.44
CA GLY A 28 9.50 -6.20 -2.58
C GLY A 28 10.29 -7.48 -2.85
N GLU A 29 10.74 -8.17 -1.81
CA GLU A 29 11.43 -9.47 -1.92
C GLU A 29 10.60 -10.52 -2.67
N ASP A 30 9.28 -10.51 -2.48
CA ASP A 30 8.40 -11.53 -3.05
C ASP A 30 7.95 -11.18 -4.47
N THR A 31 7.59 -9.91 -4.70
CA THR A 31 6.80 -9.55 -5.88
C THR A 31 7.38 -8.47 -6.78
N ARG A 32 8.50 -7.83 -6.40
CA ARG A 32 9.03 -6.65 -7.11
C ARG A 32 9.27 -6.89 -8.60
N ASN A 33 9.94 -7.98 -8.93
CA ASN A 33 10.43 -8.26 -10.28
C ASN A 33 9.50 -9.18 -11.09
N ASN A 34 8.32 -9.49 -10.55
CA ASN A 34 7.33 -10.36 -11.18
C ASN A 34 5.95 -9.66 -11.23
N PHE A 35 4.94 -10.18 -10.55
CA PHE A 35 3.58 -9.66 -10.43
C PHE A 35 3.52 -8.14 -10.27
N THR A 36 4.22 -7.57 -9.28
CA THR A 36 4.12 -6.13 -9.01
C THR A 36 4.70 -5.31 -10.16
N ASN A 37 5.77 -5.76 -10.82
CA ASN A 37 6.28 -5.10 -12.02
C ASN A 37 5.23 -5.03 -13.14
N PHE A 38 4.53 -6.14 -13.38
CA PHE A 38 3.46 -6.19 -14.37
C PHE A 38 2.24 -5.35 -13.98
N LEU A 39 1.88 -5.32 -12.69
CA LEU A 39 0.83 -4.47 -12.16
C LEU A 39 1.12 -2.98 -12.44
N PHE A 40 2.33 -2.51 -12.11
CA PHE A 40 2.72 -1.12 -12.39
C PHE A 40 2.70 -0.79 -13.88
N ALA A 41 3.26 -1.66 -14.74
CA ALA A 41 3.21 -1.48 -16.19
C ALA A 41 1.78 -1.47 -16.75
N ALA A 42 0.85 -2.22 -16.14
CA ALA A 42 -0.55 -2.20 -16.54
C ALA A 42 -1.26 -0.90 -16.11
N LEU A 43 -1.02 -0.42 -14.88
CA LEU A 43 -1.56 0.85 -14.38
C LEU A 43 -1.07 2.04 -15.22
N GLU A 44 0.23 2.07 -15.51
CA GLU A 44 0.85 3.11 -16.35
C GLU A 44 0.26 3.15 -17.77
N ARG A 45 0.08 1.98 -18.41
CA ARG A 45 -0.58 1.90 -19.73
C ARG A 45 -2.03 2.39 -19.73
N LYS A 46 -2.68 2.46 -18.56
CA LYS A 46 -4.02 3.01 -18.37
C LYS A 46 -4.01 4.47 -17.91
N GLY A 47 -2.84 5.09 -17.80
CA GLY A 47 -2.68 6.46 -17.33
C GLY A 47 -2.95 6.63 -15.83
N ILE A 48 -2.94 5.54 -15.06
CA ILE A 48 -3.15 5.55 -13.61
C ILE A 48 -1.79 5.72 -12.94
N TYR A 49 -1.62 6.81 -12.20
CA TYR A 49 -0.36 7.12 -11.54
C TYR A 49 -0.29 6.44 -10.17
N ALA A 50 0.47 5.35 -10.10
CA ALA A 50 0.58 4.53 -8.89
C ALA A 50 1.89 4.80 -8.15
N PHE A 51 1.81 4.99 -6.82
CA PHE A 51 2.98 5.03 -5.96
C PHE A 51 3.45 3.61 -5.66
N ARG A 52 4.75 3.37 -5.87
CA ARG A 52 5.42 2.11 -5.56
C ARG A 52 6.13 2.22 -4.23
N ASP A 53 5.56 1.66 -3.18
CA ASP A 53 6.31 1.56 -1.92
C ASP A 53 7.32 0.42 -1.98
N ASP A 54 8.53 0.76 -2.41
CA ASP A 54 9.53 -0.27 -2.67
C ASP A 54 10.28 -0.70 -1.40
N THR A 55 9.82 -1.77 -0.73
CA THR A 55 10.26 -2.14 0.63
C THR A 55 11.68 -2.72 0.75
N ASN A 56 12.44 -2.86 -0.36
CA ASN A 56 13.86 -3.27 -0.28
C ASN A 56 14.84 -2.08 -0.39
N LEU A 57 14.35 -0.83 -0.35
CA LEU A 57 15.19 0.31 -0.02
C LEU A 57 15.30 0.40 1.51
N PRO A 58 16.46 0.76 2.09
CA PRO A 58 16.62 0.94 3.54
C PRO A 58 15.78 2.14 3.99
N LYS A 59 14.50 1.88 4.27
CA LYS A 59 13.59 2.82 4.90
C LYS A 59 13.77 2.66 6.41
N GLY A 60 13.78 3.78 7.14
CA GLY A 60 13.97 3.78 8.59
C GLY A 60 12.86 3.05 9.34
N GLU A 61 12.85 3.11 10.67
CA GLU A 61 11.83 2.43 11.49
C GLU A 61 10.44 3.09 11.45
N SER A 62 10.32 4.26 10.81
CA SER A 62 9.09 5.07 10.73
C SER A 62 8.78 5.53 9.32
N ILE A 63 7.48 5.57 9.01
CA ILE A 63 6.96 6.09 7.73
C ILE A 63 7.36 7.57 7.61
N GLY A 64 8.16 7.88 6.60
CA GLY A 64 8.63 9.25 6.36
C GLY A 64 7.47 10.21 6.00
N PRO A 65 7.61 11.52 6.25
CA PRO A 65 6.55 12.51 5.98
C PRO A 65 6.04 12.53 4.54
N GLU A 66 6.92 12.25 3.57
CA GLU A 66 6.55 12.17 2.15
C GLU A 66 5.68 10.95 1.84
N LEU A 67 6.00 9.81 2.45
CA LEU A 67 5.21 8.60 2.30
C LEU A 67 3.85 8.75 2.98
N LEU A 68 3.81 9.33 4.18
CA LEU A 68 2.55 9.67 4.87
C LEU A 68 1.64 10.54 4.01
N ARG A 69 2.17 11.64 3.46
CA ARG A 69 1.42 12.52 2.55
C ARG A 69 0.90 11.79 1.32
N THR A 70 1.66 10.81 0.81
CA THR A 70 1.28 10.05 -0.37
C THR A 70 0.15 9.07 -0.06
N ILE A 71 0.24 8.36 1.07
CA ILE A 71 -0.85 7.50 1.57
C ILE A 71 -2.11 8.34 1.82
N GLU A 72 -1.97 9.49 2.49
CA GLU A 72 -3.09 10.39 2.79
C GLU A 72 -3.68 11.07 1.55
N GLY A 73 -2.90 11.27 0.48
CA GLY A 73 -3.37 11.82 -0.79
C GLY A 73 -4.06 10.81 -1.70
N SER A 74 -3.73 9.52 -1.58
CA SER A 74 -4.24 8.46 -2.46
C SER A 74 -5.71 8.14 -2.17
N GLN A 75 -6.48 7.81 -3.22
CA GLN A 75 -7.91 7.44 -3.13
C GLN A 75 -8.13 5.92 -3.11
N VAL A 76 -7.26 5.18 -3.79
CA VAL A 76 -7.31 3.72 -3.87
C VAL A 76 -5.99 3.15 -3.38
N PHE A 77 -6.08 2.10 -2.57
CA PHE A 77 -4.93 1.34 -2.08
C PHE A 77 -4.99 -0.06 -2.66
N VAL A 78 -3.86 -0.59 -3.11
CA VAL A 78 -3.72 -2.00 -3.49
C VAL A 78 -2.75 -2.64 -2.51
N ALA A 79 -3.21 -3.68 -1.81
CA ALA A 79 -2.39 -4.43 -0.87
C ALA A 79 -2.05 -5.80 -1.47
N VAL A 80 -0.81 -5.97 -1.94
CA VAL A 80 -0.31 -7.25 -2.47
C VAL A 80 0.26 -8.06 -1.31
N LEU A 81 -0.60 -8.89 -0.72
CA LEU A 81 -0.30 -9.71 0.44
C LEU A 81 0.35 -11.01 -0.04
N SER A 82 1.62 -11.19 0.30
CA SER A 82 2.47 -12.30 -0.15
C SER A 82 3.14 -13.00 1.03
N ARG A 83 3.80 -14.14 0.77
CA ARG A 83 4.32 -15.04 1.79
C ARG A 83 5.11 -14.35 2.91
N ASN A 84 6.01 -13.42 2.57
CA ASN A 84 6.88 -12.73 3.52
C ASN A 84 6.39 -11.32 3.86
N TYR A 85 5.15 -10.95 3.51
CA TYR A 85 4.60 -9.63 3.81
C TYR A 85 4.59 -9.35 5.31
N ALA A 86 4.08 -10.28 6.11
CA ALA A 86 3.98 -10.13 7.56
C ALA A 86 5.34 -10.10 8.28
N SER A 87 6.42 -10.62 7.68
CA SER A 87 7.76 -10.54 8.24
C SER A 87 8.31 -9.11 8.30
N SER A 88 7.81 -8.21 7.45
CA SER A 88 8.30 -6.83 7.32
C SER A 88 7.50 -5.88 8.21
N THR A 89 8.15 -5.33 9.24
CA THR A 89 7.56 -4.29 10.08
C THR A 89 7.09 -3.09 9.28
N TRP A 90 7.81 -2.77 8.19
CA TRP A 90 7.44 -1.68 7.29
C TRP A 90 6.12 -1.97 6.59
N CYS A 91 5.97 -3.13 5.92
CA CYS A 91 4.72 -3.52 5.25
C CYS A 91 3.52 -3.49 6.21
N LEU A 92 3.73 -3.87 7.48
CA LEU A 92 2.70 -3.83 8.51
C LEU A 92 2.34 -2.41 8.96
N GLN A 93 3.32 -1.52 9.11
CA GLN A 93 3.09 -0.10 9.42
C GLN A 93 2.33 0.61 8.28
N GLU A 94 2.65 0.29 7.03
CA GLU A 94 1.93 0.82 5.88
C GLU A 94 0.47 0.37 5.87
N LEU A 95 0.24 -0.93 6.08
CA LEU A 95 -1.11 -1.49 6.11
C LEU A 95 -1.94 -0.87 7.25
N GLU A 96 -1.33 -0.70 8.43
CA GLU A 96 -1.92 0.02 9.56
C GLU A 96 -2.34 1.44 9.16
N LYS A 97 -1.44 2.20 8.51
CA LYS A 97 -1.75 3.57 8.07
C LYS A 97 -2.81 3.63 6.98
N ILE A 98 -2.81 2.66 6.05
CA ILE A 98 -3.88 2.52 5.04
C ILE A 98 -5.22 2.30 5.74
N CYS A 99 -5.29 1.38 6.71
CA CYS A 99 -6.50 1.14 7.51
C CYS A 99 -6.98 2.39 8.27
N GLU A 100 -6.06 3.21 8.80
CA GLU A 100 -6.42 4.51 9.38
C GLU A 100 -6.98 5.47 8.32
N CYS A 101 -6.36 5.52 7.15
CA CYS A 101 -6.76 6.42 6.07
C CYS A 101 -8.10 6.07 5.44
N ILE A 102 -8.53 4.80 5.41
CA ILE A 102 -9.83 4.39 4.82
C ILE A 102 -11.01 4.56 5.78
N LYS A 103 -10.76 4.68 7.10
CA LYS A 103 -11.83 4.87 8.09
C LYS A 103 -12.55 6.20 7.86
N GLY A 104 -13.80 6.14 7.42
CA GLY A 104 -14.68 7.31 7.28
C GLY A 104 -14.34 8.25 6.13
N SER A 105 -13.45 7.87 5.21
CA SER A 105 -12.90 8.77 4.17
C SER A 105 -13.36 8.47 2.75
N GLY A 106 -14.24 7.47 2.54
CA GLY A 106 -14.70 7.05 1.21
C GLY A 106 -13.63 6.41 0.32
N LYS A 107 -12.43 6.18 0.87
CA LYS A 107 -11.31 5.53 0.17
C LYS A 107 -11.44 4.00 0.19
N TYR A 108 -10.80 3.35 -0.76
CA TYR A 108 -10.92 1.90 -0.96
C TYR A 108 -9.57 1.20 -0.85
N VAL A 109 -9.56 0.01 -0.27
CA VAL A 109 -8.43 -0.92 -0.32
C VAL A 109 -8.83 -2.17 -1.10
N LEU A 110 -7.95 -2.59 -2.00
CA LEU A 110 -8.10 -3.72 -2.90
C LEU A 110 -7.05 -4.77 -2.53
N PRO A 111 -7.43 -5.83 -1.78
CA PRO A 111 -6.50 -6.89 -1.43
C PRO A 111 -6.23 -7.83 -2.61
N ILE A 112 -4.96 -8.18 -2.80
CA ILE A 112 -4.49 -9.20 -3.71
C ILE A 112 -3.74 -10.23 -2.87
N PHE A 113 -4.24 -11.45 -2.82
CA PHE A 113 -3.67 -12.56 -2.07
C PHE A 113 -2.74 -13.36 -2.99
N TYR A 114 -1.45 -13.03 -2.97
CA TYR A 114 -0.45 -13.57 -3.88
C TYR A 114 0.25 -14.79 -3.26
N GLY A 115 -0.19 -15.98 -3.65
CA GLY A 115 0.37 -17.24 -3.14
C GLY A 115 0.14 -17.47 -1.65
N VAL A 116 -0.90 -16.85 -1.06
CA VAL A 116 -1.26 -16.96 0.36
C VAL A 116 -2.76 -17.15 0.53
N ASP A 117 -3.17 -17.92 1.54
CA ASP A 117 -4.60 -18.12 1.82
C ASP A 117 -5.22 -16.86 2.46
N PRO A 118 -6.30 -16.28 1.91
CA PRO A 118 -7.00 -15.15 2.54
C PRO A 118 -7.39 -15.40 4.01
N SER A 119 -7.76 -16.63 4.37
CA SER A 119 -8.07 -17.06 5.74
C SER A 119 -6.83 -17.00 6.64
N GLU A 120 -5.66 -17.40 6.15
CA GLU A 120 -4.39 -17.31 6.89
C GLU A 120 -3.98 -15.86 7.11
N VAL A 121 -4.12 -15.02 6.08
CA VAL A 121 -3.91 -13.57 6.19
C VAL A 121 -4.81 -12.96 7.26
N LYS A 122 -6.12 -13.24 7.18
CA LYS A 122 -7.14 -12.69 8.08
C LYS A 122 -6.96 -13.11 9.53
N LYS A 123 -6.55 -14.38 9.76
CA LYS A 123 -6.38 -14.96 11.11
C LYS A 123 -4.95 -14.85 11.62
N GLN A 124 -4.02 -14.39 10.78
CA GLN A 124 -2.58 -14.41 11.03
C GLN A 124 -2.11 -15.81 11.48
N SER A 125 -2.59 -16.84 10.78
CA SER A 125 -2.27 -18.25 11.01
C SER A 125 -1.35 -18.76 9.89
N GLY A 126 -1.01 -20.06 9.94
CA GLY A 126 -0.17 -20.68 8.91
C GLY A 126 1.15 -19.96 8.75
N ILE A 127 1.47 -19.52 7.54
CA ILE A 127 2.75 -18.84 7.23
C ILE A 127 2.97 -17.55 8.02
N TYR A 128 1.92 -16.87 8.47
CA TYR A 128 2.04 -15.61 9.21
C TYR A 128 2.15 -15.80 10.73
N TRP A 129 1.89 -17.02 11.23
CA TRP A 129 1.94 -17.30 12.67
C TRP A 129 3.33 -17.00 13.26
N ASP A 130 4.37 -17.59 12.65
CA ASP A 130 5.74 -17.44 13.13
C ASP A 130 6.25 -16.00 13.02
N ASP A 131 5.82 -15.26 12.00
CA ASP A 131 6.19 -13.85 11.84
C ASP A 131 5.60 -12.98 12.94
N PHE A 132 4.32 -13.21 13.30
CA PHE A 132 3.72 -12.51 14.43
C PHE A 132 4.34 -12.92 15.77
N ALA A 133 4.68 -14.19 15.97
CA ALA A 133 5.39 -14.62 17.19
C ALA A 133 6.75 -13.91 17.34
N LYS A 134 7.50 -13.74 16.24
CA LYS A 134 8.76 -12.97 16.23
C LYS A 134 8.51 -11.50 16.55
N HIS A 135 7.47 -10.88 16.00
CA HIS A 135 7.12 -9.48 16.30
C HIS A 135 6.71 -9.28 17.75
N GLU A 136 5.90 -10.18 18.31
CA GLU A 136 5.53 -10.14 19.74
C GLU A 136 6.77 -10.23 20.63
N GLN A 137 7.72 -11.09 20.28
CA GLN A 137 8.99 -11.21 20.99
C GLN A 137 9.87 -9.96 20.84
N ARG A 138 9.90 -9.34 19.66
CA ARG A 138 10.70 -8.14 19.37
C ARG A 138 10.12 -6.88 20.01
N PHE A 139 8.80 -6.74 20.02
CA PHE A 139 8.06 -5.57 20.49
C PHE A 139 7.33 -5.84 21.81
N LYS A 140 7.90 -6.67 22.69
CA LYS A 140 7.31 -6.98 24.01
C LYS A 140 6.95 -5.76 24.86
N GLN A 141 7.71 -4.68 24.70
CA GLN A 141 7.50 -3.43 25.43
C GLN A 141 6.41 -2.54 24.79
N ASP A 142 5.93 -2.89 23.59
CA ASP A 142 4.82 -2.22 22.89
C ASP A 142 3.88 -3.27 22.26
N PRO A 143 3.14 -4.03 23.08
CA PRO A 143 2.21 -5.05 22.59
C PRO A 143 1.05 -4.44 21.77
N HIS A 144 0.73 -3.16 22.01
CA HIS A 144 -0.29 -2.45 21.26
C HIS A 144 0.08 -2.30 19.78
N LYS A 145 1.38 -2.13 19.46
CA LYS A 145 1.86 -2.06 18.08
C LYS A 145 1.56 -3.34 17.30
N VAL A 146 1.88 -4.50 17.86
CA VAL A 146 1.61 -5.78 17.20
C VAL A 146 0.10 -6.03 17.09
N SER A 147 -0.67 -5.63 18.11
CA SER A 147 -2.14 -5.70 18.06
C SER A 147 -2.73 -4.88 16.90
N ARG A 148 -2.25 -3.65 16.66
CA ARG A 148 -2.69 -2.83 15.52
C ARG A 148 -2.36 -3.47 14.17
N TRP A 149 -1.23 -4.15 14.04
CA TRP A 149 -0.88 -4.90 12.83
C TRP A 149 -1.77 -6.12 12.59
N ARG A 150 -2.11 -6.86 13.65
CA ARG A 150 -3.09 -7.96 13.57
C ARG A 150 -4.44 -7.44 13.09
N GLU A 151 -4.90 -6.35 13.67
CA GLU A 151 -6.16 -5.70 13.31
C GLU A 151 -6.16 -5.22 11.85
N ALA A 152 -5.07 -4.62 11.37
CA ALA A 152 -4.95 -4.17 9.99
C ALA A 152 -5.04 -5.34 8.98
N LEU A 153 -4.31 -6.44 9.23
CA LEU A 153 -4.40 -7.64 8.39
C LEU A 153 -5.76 -8.33 8.49
N ASN A 154 -6.40 -8.32 9.66
CA ASN A 154 -7.75 -8.85 9.81
C ASN A 154 -8.77 -8.07 8.99
N GLN A 155 -8.71 -6.72 9.06
CA GLN A 155 -9.58 -5.84 8.28
C GLN A 155 -9.38 -6.05 6.79
N VAL A 156 -8.15 -5.94 6.30
CA VAL A 156 -7.85 -6.06 4.86
C VAL A 156 -8.09 -7.48 4.35
N GLY A 157 -7.73 -8.50 5.14
CA GLY A 157 -8.00 -9.91 4.82
C GLY A 157 -9.47 -10.30 4.88
N SER A 158 -10.34 -9.46 5.46
CA SER A 158 -11.80 -9.67 5.45
C SER A 158 -12.50 -9.02 4.26
N ILE A 159 -11.78 -8.24 3.44
CA ILE A 159 -12.32 -7.58 2.25
C ILE A 159 -12.23 -8.55 1.06
N ALA A 160 -13.26 -8.55 0.21
CA ALA A 160 -13.23 -9.32 -1.04
C ALA A 160 -12.10 -8.81 -1.95
N GLY A 161 -11.30 -9.74 -2.46
CA GLY A 161 -10.11 -9.43 -3.26
C GLY A 161 -9.83 -10.50 -4.31
N TRP A 162 -8.63 -10.44 -4.87
CA TRP A 162 -8.17 -11.41 -5.86
C TRP A 162 -7.29 -12.46 -5.19
N ASP A 163 -7.74 -13.71 -5.24
CA ASP A 163 -6.97 -14.87 -4.84
C ASP A 163 -6.14 -15.36 -6.03
N LEU A 164 -4.82 -15.24 -5.92
CA LEU A 164 -3.84 -15.67 -6.92
C LEU A 164 -3.00 -16.85 -6.41
N ARG A 165 -3.63 -17.73 -5.63
CA ARG A 165 -3.11 -19.07 -5.38
C ARG A 165 -3.45 -19.94 -6.60
N ASP A 166 -2.43 -20.53 -7.21
CA ASP A 166 -2.59 -21.54 -8.26
C ASP A 166 -3.26 -22.81 -7.73
#